data_AF-A0A2D4SND3-F1
#
_entry.id   AF-A0A2D4SND3-F1
#
_cell.length_a   1.000
_cell.length_b   1.000
_cell.length_c   1.000
_cell.angle_alpha   90.00
_cell.angle_beta   90.00
_cell.angle_gamma   90.00
#
_symmetry.space_group_name_H-M   'P 1'
#
loop_
_entity.id
_entity.type
_entity.pdbx_description
1 polymer ?
#
loop_
_entity_poly.entity_id
_entity_poly.type
_entity_poly.pdbx_seq_one_letter_code
_entity_poly.pdbx_strand_id
1 'polypeptide(L)'
;MLWIFFLFGCLKQPLPCSPTLYAPPETFQVAWISPVEKSVWSNETIEVVPMKDLRLWVHENKASSSDVLAYLGMRSAKAKDIEAVNYKITVFDVHRDTLCRPIKGAEPGKVQSNVAICLEKDQRAKSWTHRHGYTGCGYAINSKTQKRSLDIYRIRWMDASTMGFCVFPLARFLDGA
;
A
#
# COMPACT_ATOMS: atom_id res chain seq x y z
N MET A 1 -18.84 3.17 -50.05
CA MET A 1 -19.62 3.66 -48.89
C MET A 1 -19.06 2.96 -47.65
N LEU A 2 -18.23 3.68 -46.88
CA LEU A 2 -17.39 3.13 -45.80
C LEU A 2 -18.25 2.70 -44.60
N TRP A 3 -18.02 1.48 -44.12
CA TRP A 3 -18.54 1.01 -42.83
C TRP A 3 -17.56 1.41 -41.73
N ILE A 4 -18.00 2.26 -40.81
CA ILE A 4 -17.27 2.60 -39.58
C ILE A 4 -17.62 1.55 -38.53
N PHE A 5 -16.71 0.61 -38.27
CA PHE A 5 -16.74 -0.23 -37.07
C PHE A 5 -16.21 0.59 -35.89
N PHE A 6 -17.10 1.05 -35.02
CA PHE A 6 -16.72 1.50 -33.69
C PHE A 6 -16.31 0.27 -32.86
N LEU A 7 -15.00 0.09 -32.69
CA LEU A 7 -14.44 -0.77 -31.67
C LEU A 7 -14.82 -0.19 -30.30
N PHE A 8 -15.90 -0.71 -29.72
CA PHE A 8 -16.23 -0.49 -28.31
C PHE A 8 -15.10 -1.09 -27.47
N GLY A 9 -14.18 -0.22 -27.05
CA GLY A 9 -13.20 -0.55 -26.03
C GLY A 9 -13.92 -1.03 -24.78
N CYS A 10 -13.59 -2.26 -24.36
CA CYS A 10 -14.07 -2.87 -23.14
C CYS A 10 -13.55 -2.02 -21.95
N LEU A 11 -14.35 -1.05 -21.51
CA LEU A 11 -14.12 -0.29 -20.28
C LEU A 11 -14.24 -1.25 -19.11
N LYS A 12 -13.09 -1.74 -18.65
CA LYS A 12 -12.96 -2.59 -17.45
C LYS A 12 -13.51 -1.79 -16.26
N GLN A 13 -14.77 -2.04 -15.90
CA GLN A 13 -15.39 -1.39 -14.74
C GLN A 13 -14.52 -1.67 -13.50
N PRO A 14 -14.26 -0.66 -12.65
CA PRO A 14 -13.55 -0.89 -11.41
C PRO A 14 -14.34 -1.90 -10.60
N LEU A 15 -13.68 -3.01 -10.20
CA LEU A 15 -14.29 -4.01 -9.34
C LEU A 15 -14.85 -3.32 -8.09
N PRO A 16 -16.11 -3.59 -7.70
CA PRO A 16 -16.66 -3.03 -6.47
C PRO A 16 -15.74 -3.42 -5.32
N CYS A 17 -15.46 -2.46 -4.42
CA CYS A 17 -14.58 -2.70 -3.29
C CYS A 17 -15.08 -3.91 -2.50
N SER A 18 -14.19 -4.89 -2.32
CA SER A 18 -14.52 -6.10 -1.56
C SER A 18 -14.94 -5.72 -0.13
N PRO A 19 -16.02 -6.31 0.41
CA PRO A 19 -16.68 -5.78 1.61
C PRO A 19 -15.91 -6.04 2.92
N THR A 20 -14.95 -6.96 2.94
CA THR A 20 -14.25 -7.31 4.17
C THR A 20 -12.90 -6.59 4.22
N LEU A 21 -12.84 -5.54 5.03
CA LEU A 21 -11.62 -4.84 5.43
C LEU A 21 -11.24 -5.27 6.84
N TYR A 22 -9.94 -5.49 7.06
CA TYR A 22 -9.43 -5.90 8.36
C TYR A 22 -9.65 -4.80 9.40
N ALA A 23 -10.07 -5.18 10.61
CA ALA A 23 -10.15 -4.28 11.75
C ALA A 23 -8.90 -4.46 12.63
N PRO A 24 -7.90 -3.56 12.55
CA PRO A 24 -6.68 -3.72 13.33
C PRO A 24 -6.92 -3.53 14.84
N PRO A 25 -6.05 -4.11 15.69
CA PRO A 25 -6.07 -3.86 17.13
C PRO A 25 -5.69 -2.39 17.41
N GLU A 26 -5.78 -1.97 18.68
CA GLU A 26 -5.49 -0.58 19.07
C GLU A 26 -4.05 -0.18 18.78
N THR A 27 -3.08 -1.03 19.09
CA THR A 27 -1.66 -0.83 18.80
C THR A 27 -1.12 -1.98 17.97
N PHE A 28 -0.39 -1.69 16.89
CA PHE A 28 0.24 -2.71 16.05
C PHE A 28 1.38 -2.15 15.21
N GLN A 29 2.13 -3.06 14.61
CA GLN A 29 3.22 -2.72 13.71
C GLN A 29 2.75 -2.52 12.28
N VAL A 30 3.21 -1.44 11.67
CA VAL A 30 3.03 -1.15 10.26
C VAL A 30 4.38 -0.96 9.57
N ALA A 31 4.42 -1.26 8.28
CA ALA A 31 5.60 -1.12 7.44
C ALA A 31 5.36 -0.08 6.35
N TRP A 32 6.33 0.82 6.20
CA TRP A 32 6.47 1.67 5.03
C TRP A 32 7.62 1.18 4.18
N ILE A 33 7.37 0.89 2.91
CA ILE A 33 8.41 0.50 1.95
C ILE A 33 8.64 1.66 1.00
N SER A 34 9.91 2.05 0.82
CA SER A 34 10.29 3.17 -0.03
C SER A 34 11.67 2.97 -0.66
N PRO A 35 12.01 3.71 -1.71
CA PRO A 35 13.41 3.83 -2.14
C PRO A 35 14.30 4.33 -0.99
N VAL A 36 15.57 3.94 -0.99
CA VAL A 36 16.56 4.33 0.04
C VAL A 36 16.72 5.85 0.12
N GLU A 37 16.79 6.51 -1.02
CA GLU A 37 16.95 7.97 -1.15
C GLU A 37 15.69 8.77 -0.79
N LYS A 38 14.54 8.11 -0.64
CA LYS A 38 13.28 8.81 -0.32
C LYS A 38 13.35 9.39 1.08
N SER A 39 13.21 10.71 1.14
CA SER A 39 12.95 11.51 2.33
C SER A 39 11.48 11.94 2.39
N VAL A 40 11.00 12.17 3.61
CA VAL A 40 9.61 12.53 3.92
C VAL A 40 9.61 13.63 4.97
N TRP A 41 8.81 14.66 4.75
CA TRP A 41 8.66 15.76 5.71
C TRP A 41 7.71 15.37 6.85
N SER A 42 7.82 16.02 8.01
CA SER A 42 7.03 15.67 9.20
C SER A 42 5.51 15.61 8.94
N ASN A 43 4.98 16.52 8.12
CA ASN A 43 3.55 16.58 7.78
C ASN A 43 3.15 15.77 6.55
N GLU A 44 4.10 15.12 5.87
CA GLU A 44 3.82 14.29 4.71
C GLU A 44 3.21 12.96 5.16
N THR A 45 2.18 12.53 4.44
CA THR A 45 1.50 11.24 4.70
C THR A 45 2.20 10.14 3.93
N ILE A 46 2.53 9.06 4.63
CA ILE A 46 3.09 7.84 4.04
C ILE A 46 2.01 6.76 3.94
N GLU A 47 2.22 5.85 3.00
CA GLU A 47 1.37 4.67 2.81
C GLU A 47 2.01 3.47 3.52
N VAL A 48 1.26 2.82 4.41
CA VAL A 48 1.76 1.75 5.26
C VAL A 48 0.87 0.52 5.18
N VAL A 49 1.46 -0.64 5.45
CA VAL A 49 0.76 -1.94 5.48
C VAL A 49 0.98 -2.64 6.81
N PRO A 50 0.06 -3.49 7.28
CA PRO A 50 0.27 -4.29 8.48
C PRO A 50 1.52 -5.17 8.37
N MET A 51 2.41 -5.06 9.35
CA MET A 51 3.68 -5.79 9.34
C MET A 51 3.47 -7.30 9.46
N LYS A 52 2.47 -7.71 10.27
CA LYS A 52 2.11 -9.13 10.45
C LYS A 52 1.72 -9.79 9.13
N ASP A 53 0.85 -9.15 8.35
CA ASP A 53 0.34 -9.69 7.10
C ASP A 53 1.43 -9.70 6.02
N LEU A 54 2.27 -8.66 5.99
CA LEU A 54 3.42 -8.60 5.08
C LEU A 54 4.40 -9.74 5.37
N ARG A 55 4.77 -9.98 6.63
CA ARG A 55 5.68 -11.06 7.02
C ARG A 55 5.12 -12.43 6.69
N LEU A 56 3.85 -12.68 7.05
CA LEU A 56 3.19 -13.95 6.77
C LEU A 56 3.23 -14.24 5.26
N TRP A 57 2.86 -13.27 4.44
CA TRP A 57 2.87 -13.42 2.99
C TRP A 57 4.28 -13.66 2.44
N VAL A 58 5.29 -12.91 2.91
CA VAL A 58 6.69 -13.08 2.50
C VAL A 58 7.18 -14.49 2.80
N HIS A 59 6.94 -14.97 4.02
CA HIS A 59 7.36 -16.29 4.47
C HIS A 59 6.69 -17.41 3.66
N GLU A 60 5.37 -17.36 3.49
CA GLU A 60 4.60 -18.37 2.74
C GLU A 60 5.01 -18.46 1.27
N ASN A 61 5.36 -17.32 0.65
CA ASN A 61 5.67 -17.25 -0.77
C ASN A 61 7.17 -17.28 -1.07
N LYS A 62 8.04 -17.32 -0.04
CA LYS A 62 9.49 -17.13 -0.16
C LYS A 62 9.83 -15.93 -1.04
N ALA A 63 9.15 -14.82 -0.78
CA ALA A 63 9.06 -13.71 -1.72
C ALA A 63 10.38 -12.93 -1.83
N SER A 64 10.79 -12.64 -3.07
CA SER A 64 11.89 -11.70 -3.32
C SER A 64 11.43 -10.24 -3.14
N SER A 65 12.35 -9.28 -3.08
CA SER A 65 11.97 -7.85 -3.05
C SER A 65 11.17 -7.45 -4.29
N SER A 66 11.52 -8.02 -5.45
CA SER A 66 10.82 -7.84 -6.72
C SER A 66 9.34 -8.29 -6.61
N ASP A 67 9.07 -9.34 -5.84
CA ASP A 67 7.72 -9.85 -5.59
C ASP A 67 6.97 -9.02 -4.56
N VAL A 68 7.63 -8.57 -3.49
CA VAL A 68 7.04 -7.64 -2.51
C VAL A 68 6.60 -6.34 -3.19
N LEU A 69 7.46 -5.72 -4.00
CA LEU A 69 7.13 -4.50 -4.72
C LEU A 69 5.98 -4.71 -5.73
N ALA A 70 5.91 -5.88 -6.38
CA ALA A 70 4.77 -6.21 -7.23
C ALA A 70 3.49 -6.45 -6.41
N TYR A 71 3.59 -7.14 -5.29
CA TYR A 71 2.48 -7.46 -4.40
C TYR A 71 1.84 -6.20 -3.82
N LEU A 72 2.65 -5.21 -3.44
CA LEU A 72 2.18 -3.89 -3.00
C LEU A 72 1.79 -2.95 -4.15
N GLY A 73 1.89 -3.42 -5.40
CA GLY A 73 1.65 -2.63 -6.60
C GLY A 73 2.52 -1.37 -6.69
N MET A 74 3.73 -1.45 -6.13
CA MET A 74 4.77 -0.42 -6.21
C MET A 74 5.57 -0.46 -7.52
N ARG A 75 5.34 -1.50 -8.32
CA ARG A 75 6.00 -1.78 -9.58
C ARG A 75 4.98 -2.09 -10.66
N SER A 76 5.20 -1.64 -11.89
CA SER A 76 4.44 -2.07 -13.07
C SER A 76 4.69 -3.54 -13.41
N ALA A 77 3.67 -4.27 -13.85
CA ALA A 77 3.81 -5.65 -14.35
C ALA A 77 4.87 -5.79 -15.47
N LYS A 78 5.14 -4.70 -16.21
CA LYS A 78 6.07 -4.66 -17.35
C LYS A 78 7.45 -4.12 -17.00
N ALA A 79 7.70 -3.72 -15.76
CA ALA A 79 8.99 -3.16 -15.37
C ALA A 79 10.06 -4.26 -15.33
N LYS A 80 11.25 -3.97 -15.88
CA LYS A 80 12.44 -4.81 -15.71
C LYS A 80 12.78 -4.96 -14.23
N ASP A 81 13.60 -5.96 -13.91
CA ASP A 81 13.96 -6.24 -12.52
C ASP A 81 14.53 -5.01 -11.84
N ILE A 82 13.90 -4.68 -10.71
CA ILE A 82 14.31 -3.59 -9.83
C ILE A 82 15.23 -4.22 -8.80
N GLU A 83 16.44 -3.69 -8.67
CA GLU A 83 17.37 -4.16 -7.67
C GLU A 83 16.85 -3.89 -6.26
N ALA A 84 16.72 -4.99 -5.49
CA ALA A 84 16.26 -5.02 -4.11
C ALA A 84 17.00 -4.06 -3.17
N VAL A 85 18.30 -3.84 -3.43
CA VAL A 85 19.19 -3.01 -2.60
C VAL A 85 18.78 -1.53 -2.57
N ASN A 86 17.98 -1.09 -3.53
CA ASN A 86 17.55 0.31 -3.63
C ASN A 86 16.30 0.63 -2.81
N TYR A 87 15.76 -0.34 -2.06
CA TYR A 87 14.59 -0.16 -1.21
C TYR A 87 14.91 -0.42 0.26
N LYS A 88 14.24 0.35 1.11
CA LYS A 88 14.22 0.19 2.57
C LYS A 88 12.80 -0.12 3.04
N ILE A 89 12.72 -0.80 4.17
CA ILE A 89 11.49 -0.97 4.96
C ILE A 89 11.68 -0.22 6.28
N THR A 90 10.72 0.63 6.61
CA THR A 90 10.64 1.29 7.93
C THR A 90 9.48 0.70 8.69
N VAL A 91 9.73 0.17 9.87
CA VAL A 91 8.72 -0.45 10.74
C VAL A 91 8.42 0.53 11.88
N PHE A 92 7.14 0.79 12.09
CA PHE A 92 6.63 1.66 13.13
C PHE A 92 5.70 0.88 14.05
N ASP A 93 5.76 1.15 15.34
CA ASP A 93 4.67 0.87 16.26
C ASP A 93 3.70 2.06 16.21
N VAL A 94 2.40 1.81 16.01
CA VAL A 94 1.41 2.88 15.86
C VAL A 94 0.13 2.58 16.62
N HIS A 95 -0.57 3.64 17.02
CA HIS A 95 -1.97 3.56 17.45
C HIS A 95 -2.90 3.65 16.25
N ARG A 96 -3.96 2.86 16.26
CA ARG A 96 -4.94 2.77 15.17
C ARG A 96 -5.65 4.08 14.85
N ASP A 97 -5.88 4.91 15.86
CA ASP A 97 -6.54 6.22 15.73
C ASP A 97 -5.70 7.26 14.97
N THR A 98 -4.39 7.05 14.84
CA THR A 98 -3.50 7.85 13.99
C THR A 98 -3.53 7.46 12.52
N LEU A 99 -4.14 6.31 12.20
CA LEU A 99 -4.25 5.79 10.84
C LEU A 99 -5.54 6.25 10.18
N CYS A 100 -5.47 6.39 8.86
CA CYS A 100 -6.65 6.47 8.01
C CYS A 100 -6.59 5.49 6.85
N ARG A 101 -7.74 5.15 6.29
CA ARG A 101 -7.86 4.25 5.13
C ARG A 101 -8.22 5.04 3.86
N PRO A 102 -7.45 4.89 2.75
CA PRO A 102 -7.73 5.61 1.52
C PRO A 102 -8.84 4.89 0.72
N ILE A 103 -10.09 5.30 0.96
CA ILE A 103 -11.27 4.80 0.23
C ILE A 103 -11.85 5.94 -0.62
N LYS A 104 -11.74 5.81 -1.94
CA LYS A 104 -12.16 6.83 -2.90
C LYS A 104 -13.68 6.96 -2.91
N GLY A 105 -14.17 8.17 -2.68
CA GLY A 105 -15.60 8.48 -2.74
C GLY A 105 -16.36 8.10 -1.46
N ALA A 106 -15.67 7.60 -0.45
CA ALA A 106 -16.23 7.43 0.88
C ALA A 106 -16.10 8.72 1.69
N GLU A 107 -17.00 8.89 2.65
CA GLU A 107 -17.08 10.06 3.53
C GLU A 107 -15.80 10.19 4.40
N PRO A 108 -15.03 11.29 4.26
CA PRO A 108 -13.85 11.52 5.09
C PRO A 108 -14.15 11.50 6.59
N GLY A 109 -13.26 10.90 7.38
CA GLY A 109 -13.39 10.83 8.85
C GLY A 109 -14.39 9.78 9.35
N LYS A 110 -15.28 9.28 8.49
CA LYS A 110 -16.17 8.17 8.86
C LYS A 110 -15.34 6.93 9.20
N VAL A 111 -15.69 6.28 10.30
CA VAL A 111 -15.01 5.07 10.76
C VAL A 111 -15.55 3.85 10.01
N GLN A 112 -14.65 3.04 9.43
CA GLN A 112 -14.95 1.75 8.83
C GLN A 112 -13.90 0.72 9.28
N SER A 113 -14.36 -0.43 9.78
CA SER A 113 -13.49 -1.45 10.37
C SER A 113 -12.51 -0.87 11.40
N ASN A 114 -13.02 -0.06 12.33
CA ASN A 114 -12.27 0.60 13.41
C ASN A 114 -11.19 1.61 12.98
N VAL A 115 -11.13 1.99 11.70
CA VAL A 115 -10.17 3.00 11.20
C VAL A 115 -10.94 4.11 10.48
N ALA A 116 -10.52 5.35 10.66
CA ALA A 116 -11.12 6.48 9.96
C ALA A 116 -10.83 6.41 8.45
N ILE A 117 -11.76 6.83 7.61
CA ILE A 117 -11.50 7.08 6.20
C ILE A 117 -10.67 8.35 6.06
N CYS A 118 -9.65 8.31 5.19
CA CYS A 118 -8.76 9.45 4.98
C CYS A 118 -9.49 10.71 4.52
N LEU A 119 -8.90 11.87 4.84
CA LEU A 119 -9.28 13.16 4.27
C LEU A 119 -9.20 13.11 2.74
N GLU A 120 -10.01 13.92 2.06
CA GLU A 120 -10.14 13.84 0.59
C GLU A 120 -8.78 13.94 -0.15
N LYS A 121 -7.91 14.86 0.29
CA LYS A 121 -6.54 15.02 -0.25
C LYS A 121 -5.68 13.75 -0.10
N ASP A 122 -5.99 12.95 0.91
CA ASP A 122 -5.29 11.73 1.31
C ASP A 122 -6.06 10.47 0.91
N GLN A 123 -7.10 10.58 0.07
CA GLN A 123 -7.72 9.41 -0.55
C GLN A 123 -7.02 9.03 -1.87
N ARG A 124 -6.53 10.00 -2.65
CA ARG A 124 -5.96 9.79 -3.99
C ARG A 124 -4.63 9.02 -3.96
N ALA A 125 -4.22 8.39 -5.05
CA ALA A 125 -2.88 7.78 -5.13
C ALA A 125 -1.80 8.85 -4.90
N LYS A 126 -1.01 8.75 -3.82
CA LYS A 126 -0.06 9.80 -3.42
C LYS A 126 1.30 9.71 -4.11
N SER A 127 1.76 8.51 -4.40
CA SER A 127 3.09 8.27 -4.95
C SER A 127 3.01 7.58 -6.31
N TRP A 128 3.93 7.96 -7.19
CA TRP A 128 4.15 7.28 -8.46
C TRP A 128 4.47 5.79 -8.27
N THR A 129 5.07 5.42 -7.13
CA THR A 129 5.40 4.03 -6.81
C THR A 129 4.13 3.18 -6.67
N HIS A 130 3.20 3.55 -5.78
CA HIS A 130 2.01 2.76 -5.45
C HIS A 130 0.87 2.85 -6.47
N ARG A 131 1.01 3.67 -7.52
CA ARG A 131 -0.07 3.93 -8.49
C ARG A 131 -0.55 2.67 -9.21
N HIS A 132 0.29 1.64 -9.31
CA HIS A 132 -0.05 0.42 -10.05
C HIS A 132 -0.93 -0.54 -9.22
N GLY A 133 -0.88 -0.43 -7.89
CA GLY A 133 -1.69 -1.21 -6.95
C GLY A 133 -2.87 -0.47 -6.34
N TYR A 134 -2.96 0.84 -6.54
CA TYR A 134 -3.98 1.67 -5.89
C TYR A 134 -5.38 1.36 -6.44
N THR A 135 -6.27 0.95 -5.55
CA THR A 135 -7.68 0.62 -5.88
C THR A 135 -8.66 1.70 -5.45
N GLY A 136 -8.31 2.51 -4.45
CA GLY A 136 -9.27 3.37 -3.75
C GLY A 136 -10.27 2.58 -2.91
N CYS A 137 -9.97 1.33 -2.55
CA CYS A 137 -10.80 0.47 -1.72
C CYS A 137 -10.17 0.16 -0.35
N GLY A 138 -9.07 0.83 0.02
CA GLY A 138 -8.36 0.55 1.27
C GLY A 138 -7.49 -0.72 1.27
N TYR A 139 -7.16 -1.25 0.08
CA TYR A 139 -6.21 -2.35 -0.12
C TYR A 139 -5.45 -2.19 -1.44
N ALA A 140 -4.28 -2.84 -1.55
CA ALA A 140 -3.49 -2.90 -2.78
C ALA A 140 -3.96 -4.04 -3.70
N ILE A 141 -3.62 -3.97 -4.97
CA ILE A 141 -3.58 -5.14 -5.85
C ILE A 141 -2.15 -5.49 -6.22
N ASN A 142 -1.89 -6.79 -6.33
CA ASN A 142 -0.65 -7.27 -6.90
C ASN A 142 -0.62 -6.88 -8.38
N SER A 143 0.37 -6.10 -8.79
CA SER A 143 0.44 -5.59 -10.15
C SER A 143 0.69 -6.67 -11.20
N LYS A 144 1.33 -7.79 -10.84
CA LYS A 144 1.53 -8.95 -11.74
C LYS A 144 0.27 -9.79 -11.88
N THR A 145 -0.35 -10.18 -10.76
CA THR A 145 -1.44 -11.18 -10.76
C THR A 145 -2.83 -10.56 -10.79
N GLN A 146 -2.93 -9.24 -10.57
CA GLN A 146 -4.20 -8.50 -10.44
C GLN A 146 -5.11 -9.01 -9.31
N LYS A 147 -4.57 -9.82 -8.39
CA LYS A 147 -5.28 -10.29 -7.19
C LYS A 147 -5.17 -9.25 -6.07
N ARG A 148 -6.15 -9.27 -5.15
CA ARG A 148 -6.09 -8.48 -3.91
C ARG A 148 -4.81 -8.80 -3.13
N SER A 149 -4.21 -7.76 -2.59
CA SER A 149 -3.03 -7.79 -1.73
C SER A 149 -3.40 -7.26 -0.33
N LEU A 150 -2.45 -6.67 0.38
CA LEU A 150 -2.61 -6.17 1.73
C LEU A 150 -3.57 -4.98 1.82
N ASP A 151 -4.21 -4.88 2.97
CA ASP A 151 -4.88 -3.66 3.40
C ASP A 151 -3.87 -2.52 3.52
N ILE A 152 -4.28 -1.34 3.06
CA ILE A 152 -3.45 -0.14 3.04
C ILE A 152 -4.00 0.85 4.06
N TYR A 153 -3.08 1.45 4.81
CA TYR A 153 -3.34 2.58 5.68
C TYR A 153 -2.45 3.76 5.31
N ARG A 154 -2.80 4.92 5.85
CA ARG A 154 -2.05 6.15 5.71
C ARG A 154 -1.90 6.83 7.06
N ILE A 155 -0.73 7.41 7.28
CA ILE A 155 -0.36 8.06 8.52
C ILE A 155 0.58 9.23 8.19
N ARG A 156 0.54 10.31 8.97
CA ARG A 156 1.54 11.38 8.83
C ARG A 156 2.86 10.89 9.41
N TRP A 157 3.97 11.27 8.78
CA TRP A 157 5.30 10.89 9.27
C TRP A 157 5.50 11.24 10.75
N MET A 158 5.11 12.45 11.15
CA MET A 158 5.24 12.88 12.55
C MET A 158 4.51 11.94 13.51
N ASP A 159 3.29 11.51 13.18
CA ASP A 159 2.49 10.63 14.03
C ASP A 159 3.11 9.24 14.10
N ALA A 160 3.52 8.68 12.95
CA ALA A 160 4.15 7.36 12.87
C ALA A 160 5.46 7.30 13.68
N SER A 161 6.24 8.38 13.67
CA SER A 161 7.55 8.43 14.33
C SER A 161 7.49 8.61 15.85
N THR A 162 6.32 8.89 16.43
CA THR A 162 6.19 9.22 17.86
C THR A 162 6.59 8.09 18.80
N MET A 163 6.32 6.83 18.43
CA MET A 163 6.64 5.65 19.25
C MET A 163 8.01 5.04 18.92
N GLY A 164 8.77 5.66 18.01
CA GLY A 164 10.00 5.13 17.46
C GLY A 164 9.79 4.29 16.21
N PHE A 165 10.90 4.01 15.50
CA PHE A 165 10.88 3.22 14.27
C PHE A 165 12.24 2.57 14.00
N CYS A 166 12.21 1.50 13.23
CA CYS A 166 13.40 0.79 12.77
C CYS A 166 13.48 0.82 11.24
N VAL A 167 14.67 1.03 10.68
CA VAL A 167 14.91 1.05 9.23
C VAL A 167 15.85 -0.08 8.85
N PHE A 168 15.47 -0.88 7.85
CA PHE A 168 16.29 -1.96 7.33
C PHE A 168 16.36 -1.90 5.80
N PRO A 169 17.47 -2.33 5.18
CA PRO A 169 17.46 -2.69 3.76
C PRO A 169 16.39 -3.75 3.51
N LEU A 170 15.56 -3.57 2.48
CA LEU A 170 14.46 -4.50 2.20
C LEU A 170 14.99 -5.93 2.02
N ALA A 171 16.10 -6.11 1.28
CA ALA A 171 16.73 -7.42 1.12
C ALA A 171 17.05 -8.10 2.46
N ARG A 172 17.64 -7.36 3.41
CA ARG A 172 18.00 -7.88 4.74
C ARG A 172 16.79 -8.23 5.59
N PHE A 173 15.71 -7.48 5.44
CA PHE A 173 14.45 -7.82 6.09
C PHE A 173 13.90 -9.15 5.60
N LEU A 174 13.96 -9.41 4.29
CA LEU A 174 13.44 -10.65 3.70
C LEU A 174 14.26 -11.88 4.08
N ASP A 175 15.56 -11.74 4.36
CA ASP A 175 16.40 -12.85 4.82
C ASP A 175 15.95 -13.44 6.18
N GLY A 176 15.29 -12.62 7.02
CA GLY A 176 14.80 -13.02 8.35
C GLY A 176 13.28 -13.05 8.49
N ALA A 177 12.54 -12.84 7.40
CA ALA A 177 11.09 -12.66 7.42
C ALA A 177 10.31 -13.97 7.54
#